data_AF-A0A8J7TM33-F1
#
_entry.id   AF-A0A8J7TM33-F1
#
_cell.length_a   1.000
_cell.length_b   1.000
_cell.length_c   1.000
_cell.angle_alpha   90.00
_cell.angle_beta   90.00
_cell.angle_gamma   90.00
#
_symmetry.space_group_name_H-M   'P 1'
#
loop_
_entity.id
_entity.type
_entity.pdbx_description
1 polymer ?
#
loop_
_entity_poly.entity_id
_entity_poly.type
_entity_poly.pdbx_seq_one_letter_code
_entity_poly.pdbx_strand_id
1 'polypeptide(L)'
;MNNLSNLDLASDPSNGAVSISPEQVRMTQKRASGRAFNDELARLVVENLVYSLDPELDILIDDAAAMCNSANLCASVGVSDVVVNGHRIDVRALDAEGKVSIDRALIGSQYLSLGTMVVDLTNDMQFKGQVLGFIGAGVWMKTEEACRASQDDRVAYAFNELKPEGSFDFASCLVELLAKPIVKLPQTSRLADPKADIQELLNGSEKLISARRKQIFSYICSSWSEQTCAMLDEFRLLSARQLKQVLQDASIWNERVEKIVDRLKVRFERLSREDLRLLVERTGATCGGQIASPYFKSTLLNEALALELKGKTVPARANQLIEKIIKGVSSIEAVKQLVSNQVAVDLASVIKKSRGEVVQGFVSASVEEIGMAFQQLSLKPAYATHSSSESGVDAINEALGLLEVANLAESTKDLVADLEVLD
;
A
#
# COMPACT_ATOMS: atom_id res chain seq x y z
N MET A 1 -1.54 -13.15 31.26
CA MET A 1 -1.37 -14.09 30.14
C MET A 1 -2.20 -13.52 28.99
N ASN A 2 -1.56 -12.73 28.13
CA ASN A 2 -2.24 -11.99 27.07
C ASN A 2 -2.20 -12.81 25.78
N ASN A 3 -3.38 -12.95 25.16
CA ASN A 3 -3.60 -13.57 23.87
C ASN A 3 -2.81 -12.84 22.77
N LEU A 4 -1.70 -13.46 22.33
CA LEU A 4 -0.97 -13.16 21.10
C LEU A 4 -1.37 -14.17 20.01
N SER A 5 -2.67 -14.26 19.72
CA SER A 5 -3.20 -15.10 18.65
C SER A 5 -4.15 -14.25 17.83
N ASN A 6 -3.62 -13.65 16.75
CA ASN A 6 -4.32 -13.24 15.53
C ASN A 6 -3.32 -12.53 14.59
N LEU A 7 -2.19 -13.18 14.30
CA LEU A 7 -1.45 -12.96 13.05
C LEU A 7 -1.93 -14.08 12.13
N ASP A 8 -3.07 -13.87 11.46
CA ASP A 8 -3.48 -14.72 10.34
C ASP A 8 -2.48 -14.49 9.20
N LEU A 9 -1.38 -15.25 9.23
CA LEU A 9 -0.46 -15.43 8.11
C LEU A 9 -1.18 -16.28 7.05
N ALA A 10 -2.14 -15.67 6.35
CA ALA A 10 -2.76 -16.26 5.16
C ALA A 10 -1.81 -16.11 3.97
N SER A 11 -0.73 -16.87 3.99
CA SER A 11 0.15 -17.12 2.85
C SER A 11 -0.25 -18.47 2.25
N ASP A 12 -0.55 -18.47 0.96
CA ASP A 12 -0.77 -19.70 0.22
C ASP A 12 0.48 -19.98 -0.63
N PRO A 13 1.42 -20.80 -0.14
CA PRO A 13 2.68 -21.07 -0.82
C PRO A 13 2.48 -21.72 -2.20
N SER A 14 1.34 -22.39 -2.43
CA SER A 14 1.00 -23.00 -3.73
C SER A 14 0.67 -21.97 -4.81
N ASN A 15 0.29 -20.76 -4.42
CA ASN A 15 -0.07 -19.66 -5.33
C ASN A 15 0.94 -18.49 -5.29
N GLY A 16 1.99 -18.60 -4.48
CA GLY A 16 3.02 -17.57 -4.31
C GLY A 16 2.47 -16.23 -3.79
N ALA A 17 1.31 -16.23 -3.13
CA ALA A 17 0.61 -15.03 -2.71
C ALA A 17 0.65 -14.85 -1.18
N VAL A 18 0.90 -13.62 -0.74
CA VAL A 18 0.99 -13.23 0.67
C VAL A 18 0.11 -12.03 0.93
N SER A 19 -0.71 -12.11 1.98
CA SER A 19 -1.39 -10.95 2.55
C SER A 19 -0.45 -10.19 3.49
N ILE A 20 -0.37 -8.87 3.35
CA ILE A 20 0.59 -7.98 4.02
C ILE A 20 -0.13 -7.03 4.96
N SER A 21 -0.04 -7.22 6.27
CA SER A 21 -0.68 -6.29 7.22
C SER A 21 -0.23 -4.82 7.04
N PRO A 22 -1.09 -3.84 7.37
CA PRO A 22 -0.69 -2.43 7.42
C PRO A 22 0.53 -2.16 8.31
N GLU A 23 0.68 -2.91 9.41
CA GLU A 23 1.84 -2.83 10.29
C GLU A 23 3.13 -3.30 9.58
N GLN A 24 3.05 -4.38 8.80
CA GLN A 24 4.16 -4.84 7.97
C GLN A 24 4.56 -3.79 6.95
N VAL A 25 3.60 -3.18 6.25
CA VAL A 25 3.85 -2.05 5.33
C VAL A 25 4.58 -0.92 6.05
N ARG A 26 4.10 -0.50 7.22
CA ARG A 26 4.73 0.58 8.00
C ARG A 26 6.15 0.22 8.46
N MET A 27 6.40 -1.03 8.82
CA MET A 27 7.74 -1.49 9.20
C MET A 27 8.68 -1.53 7.99
N THR A 28 8.19 -1.97 6.83
CA THR A 28 8.90 -1.94 5.55
C THR A 28 9.30 -0.51 5.17
N GLN A 29 8.42 0.47 5.35
CA GLN A 29 8.74 1.88 5.11
C GLN A 29 9.91 2.39 5.96
N LYS A 30 9.98 1.97 7.23
CA LYS A 30 11.12 2.30 8.10
C LYS A 30 12.40 1.58 7.66
N ARG A 31 12.27 0.33 7.20
CA ARG A 31 13.39 -0.49 6.72
C ARG A 31 13.95 -0.03 5.38
N ALA A 32 13.14 0.59 4.53
CA ALA A 32 13.50 1.09 3.20
C ALA A 32 14.49 2.28 3.20
N SER A 33 15.29 2.47 4.25
CA SER A 33 16.27 3.55 4.39
C SER A 33 17.34 3.50 3.29
N GLY A 34 17.09 4.23 2.18
CA GLY A 34 17.94 4.26 0.98
C GLY A 34 17.59 3.22 -0.08
N ARG A 35 16.44 2.54 0.03
CA ARG A 35 15.94 1.53 -0.92
C ARG A 35 14.64 2.01 -1.57
N ALA A 36 14.30 1.45 -2.74
CA ALA A 36 12.95 1.60 -3.28
C ALA A 36 11.96 0.84 -2.36
N PHE A 37 10.91 1.52 -1.91
CA PHE A 37 9.92 0.93 -1.00
C PHE A 37 9.27 -0.33 -1.58
N ASN A 38 8.98 -0.34 -2.88
CA ASN A 38 8.36 -1.48 -3.55
C ASN A 38 9.28 -2.72 -3.55
N ASP A 39 10.59 -2.54 -3.77
CA ASP A 39 11.55 -3.64 -3.73
C ASP A 39 11.68 -4.22 -2.30
N GLU A 40 11.66 -3.36 -1.27
CA GLU A 40 11.68 -3.81 0.13
C GLU A 40 10.39 -4.55 0.50
N LEU A 41 9.24 -4.11 -0.03
CA LEU A 41 7.96 -4.79 0.17
C LEU A 41 7.92 -6.14 -0.56
N ALA A 42 8.47 -6.21 -1.78
CA ALA A 42 8.63 -7.45 -2.53
C ALA A 42 9.52 -8.45 -1.78
N ARG A 43 10.61 -7.98 -1.18
CA ARG A 43 11.49 -8.78 -0.33
C ARG A 43 10.73 -9.40 0.85
N LEU A 44 9.92 -8.61 1.54
CA LEU A 44 9.07 -9.10 2.63
C LEU A 44 8.09 -10.19 2.17
N VAL A 45 7.52 -10.06 0.98
CA VAL A 45 6.63 -11.08 0.39
C VAL A 45 7.38 -12.39 0.19
N VAL A 46 8.57 -12.35 -0.39
CA VAL A 46 9.42 -13.54 -0.60
C VAL A 46 9.83 -14.16 0.73
N GLU A 47 10.28 -13.36 1.71
CA GLU A 47 10.64 -13.84 3.06
C GLU A 47 9.45 -14.57 3.72
N ASN A 48 8.26 -13.96 3.70
CA ASN A 48 7.05 -14.56 4.27
C ASN A 48 6.69 -15.88 3.59
N LEU A 49 6.84 -15.98 2.26
CA LEU A 49 6.62 -17.25 1.55
C LEU A 49 7.61 -18.31 2.00
N VAL A 50 8.90 -17.98 2.09
CA VAL A 50 9.93 -18.91 2.56
C VAL A 50 9.61 -19.41 3.97
N TYR A 51 9.25 -18.52 4.89
CA TYR A 51 8.85 -18.91 6.26
C TYR A 51 7.59 -19.79 6.31
N SER A 52 6.78 -19.77 5.27
CA SER A 52 5.53 -20.52 5.17
C SER A 52 5.67 -21.84 4.42
N LEU A 53 6.88 -22.14 3.90
CA LEU A 53 7.18 -23.43 3.30
C LEU A 53 7.27 -24.53 4.37
N ASP A 54 7.13 -25.77 3.91
CA ASP A 54 7.24 -26.95 4.77
C ASP A 54 8.62 -26.98 5.47
N PRO A 55 8.66 -26.99 6.82
CA PRO A 55 9.90 -27.11 7.57
C PRO A 55 10.74 -28.34 7.21
N GLU A 56 10.13 -29.41 6.68
CA GLU A 56 10.85 -30.60 6.23
C GLU A 56 11.77 -30.35 5.02
N LEU A 57 11.59 -29.22 4.32
CA LEU A 57 12.46 -28.82 3.21
C LEU A 57 13.82 -28.25 3.65
N ASP A 58 14.02 -28.01 4.97
CA ASP A 58 15.25 -27.45 5.55
C ASP A 58 15.70 -26.15 4.86
N ILE A 59 14.74 -25.29 4.55
CA ILE A 59 14.96 -24.00 3.88
C ILE A 59 15.07 -22.91 4.95
N LEU A 60 16.25 -22.31 5.08
CA LEU A 60 16.56 -21.30 6.08
C LEU A 60 17.00 -19.99 5.43
N ILE A 61 16.46 -18.87 5.94
CA ILE A 61 16.89 -17.53 5.54
C ILE A 61 18.13 -17.14 6.37
N ASP A 62 19.16 -16.65 5.69
CA ASP A 62 20.37 -16.09 6.27
C ASP A 62 20.39 -14.57 6.07
N ASP A 63 19.68 -13.87 6.95
CA ASP A 63 19.57 -12.41 6.90
C ASP A 63 20.94 -11.72 7.00
N ALA A 64 21.89 -12.29 7.76
CA ALA A 64 23.20 -11.67 7.98
C ALA A 64 24.07 -11.67 6.71
N ALA A 65 23.89 -12.68 5.85
CA ALA A 65 24.59 -12.78 4.58
C ALA A 65 24.02 -11.86 3.49
N ALA A 66 22.83 -11.28 3.67
CA ALA A 66 22.18 -10.42 2.68
C ALA A 66 22.94 -9.10 2.45
N MET A 67 23.14 -8.72 1.18
CA MET A 67 23.92 -7.54 0.79
C MET A 67 23.08 -6.28 0.90
N CYS A 68 21.76 -6.44 0.81
CA CYS A 68 20.83 -5.38 1.09
C CYS A 68 21.07 -4.74 2.46
N ASN A 69 21.59 -5.46 3.46
CA ASN A 69 21.93 -4.89 4.77
C ASN A 69 22.81 -3.63 4.70
N SER A 70 23.63 -3.48 3.65
CA SER A 70 24.31 -2.21 3.38
C SER A 70 23.38 -1.22 2.67
N ALA A 71 22.92 -0.22 3.43
CA ALA A 71 22.13 0.90 2.88
C ALA A 71 22.85 1.67 1.75
N ASN A 72 24.18 1.69 1.77
CA ASN A 72 24.98 2.36 0.74
C ASN A 72 24.93 1.62 -0.59
N LEU A 73 25.05 0.29 -0.59
CA LEU A 73 24.89 -0.52 -1.79
C LEU A 73 23.46 -0.47 -2.33
N CYS A 74 22.47 -0.47 -1.43
CA CYS A 74 21.08 -0.26 -1.80
C CYS A 74 20.86 1.07 -2.52
N ALA A 75 21.41 2.16 -1.98
CA ALA A 75 21.19 3.49 -2.55
C ALA A 75 21.95 3.72 -3.88
N SER A 76 23.12 3.09 -4.03
CA SER A 76 24.01 3.30 -5.18
C SER A 76 23.75 2.35 -6.35
N VAL A 77 23.63 1.05 -6.06
CA VAL A 77 23.50 -0.02 -7.07
C VAL A 77 22.12 -0.68 -7.01
N GLY A 78 21.31 -0.37 -5.99
CA GLY A 78 19.96 -0.89 -5.88
C GLY A 78 19.88 -2.34 -5.41
N VAL A 79 20.86 -2.88 -4.66
CA VAL A 79 20.77 -4.28 -4.18
C VAL A 79 19.52 -4.52 -3.33
N SER A 80 18.85 -5.65 -3.58
CA SER A 80 17.60 -6.08 -2.96
C SER A 80 17.54 -7.61 -3.03
N ASP A 81 18.09 -8.29 -2.02
CA ASP A 81 18.26 -9.73 -2.05
C ASP A 81 17.74 -10.42 -0.79
N VAL A 82 17.38 -11.69 -0.96
CA VAL A 82 17.16 -12.66 0.14
C VAL A 82 18.21 -13.76 -0.02
N VAL A 83 18.83 -14.15 1.09
CA VAL A 83 19.79 -15.27 1.10
C VAL A 83 19.13 -16.46 1.77
N VAL A 84 19.06 -17.58 1.05
CA VAL A 84 18.42 -18.81 1.51
C VAL A 84 19.43 -19.96 1.38
N ASN A 85 19.75 -20.65 2.46
CA ASN A 85 20.76 -21.73 2.47
C ASN A 85 22.07 -21.35 1.75
N GLY A 86 22.54 -20.11 1.95
CA GLY A 86 23.74 -19.56 1.31
C GLY A 86 23.59 -19.15 -0.16
N HIS A 87 22.41 -19.33 -0.76
CA HIS A 87 22.08 -18.90 -2.12
C HIS A 87 21.45 -17.50 -2.10
N ARG A 88 22.03 -16.58 -2.88
CA ARG A 88 21.54 -15.21 -2.98
C ARG A 88 20.58 -15.06 -4.16
N ILE A 89 19.38 -14.57 -3.87
CA ILE A 89 18.31 -14.38 -4.85
C ILE A 89 17.96 -12.89 -4.86
N ASP A 90 18.11 -12.22 -6.00
CA ASP A 90 17.65 -10.84 -6.17
C ASP A 90 16.12 -10.81 -6.20
N VAL A 91 15.49 -9.81 -5.59
CA VAL A 91 14.04 -9.69 -5.50
C VAL A 91 13.63 -8.29 -5.94
N ARG A 92 12.69 -8.22 -6.89
CA ARG A 92 12.20 -6.97 -7.48
C ARG A 92 10.70 -6.91 -7.58
N ALA A 93 10.17 -5.71 -7.36
CA ALA A 93 8.78 -5.42 -7.68
C ALA A 93 8.61 -5.11 -9.18
N LEU A 94 7.45 -5.47 -9.74
CA LEU A 94 7.02 -4.95 -11.03
C LEU A 94 6.64 -3.48 -10.92
N ASP A 95 7.04 -2.69 -11.92
CA ASP A 95 6.50 -1.36 -12.12
C ASP A 95 5.11 -1.38 -12.77
N ALA A 96 4.48 -0.20 -12.86
CA ALA A 96 3.16 -0.04 -13.46
C ALA A 96 3.12 -0.41 -14.95
N GLU A 97 4.26 -0.42 -15.64
CA GLU A 97 4.37 -0.85 -17.03
C GLU A 97 4.67 -2.35 -17.17
N GLY A 98 4.72 -3.11 -16.07
CA GLY A 98 5.02 -4.54 -16.07
C GLY A 98 6.48 -4.87 -16.38
N LYS A 99 7.39 -3.97 -16.04
CA LYS A 99 8.84 -4.15 -16.21
C LYS A 99 9.54 -4.26 -14.86
N VAL A 100 10.73 -4.84 -14.92
CA VAL A 100 11.69 -4.90 -13.81
C VAL A 100 12.97 -4.23 -14.27
N SER A 101 13.57 -3.39 -13.44
CA SER A 101 14.83 -2.71 -13.76
C SER A 101 15.92 -2.98 -12.75
N ILE A 102 17.12 -3.32 -13.23
CA ILE A 102 18.31 -3.55 -12.39
C ILE A 102 19.49 -2.73 -12.89
N ASP A 103 20.43 -2.42 -12.00
CA ASP A 103 21.68 -1.75 -12.37
C ASP A 103 22.58 -2.69 -13.18
N ARG A 104 23.20 -2.17 -14.24
CA ARG A 104 24.13 -2.93 -15.10
C ARG A 104 25.27 -3.54 -14.29
N ALA A 105 25.74 -2.91 -13.22
CA ALA A 105 26.80 -3.43 -12.38
C ALA A 105 26.48 -4.78 -11.72
N LEU A 106 25.18 -5.10 -11.55
CA LEU A 106 24.72 -6.39 -11.03
C LEU A 106 24.83 -7.51 -12.07
N ILE A 107 24.68 -7.18 -13.36
CA ILE A 107 24.59 -8.16 -14.45
C ILE A 107 25.96 -8.79 -14.73
N GLY A 108 26.02 -10.11 -14.60
CA GLY A 108 27.25 -10.90 -14.74
C GLY A 108 28.11 -10.94 -13.49
N SER A 109 27.64 -10.39 -12.36
CA SER A 109 28.28 -10.55 -11.06
C SER A 109 27.82 -11.83 -10.35
N GLN A 110 28.53 -12.22 -9.28
CA GLN A 110 28.15 -13.35 -8.42
C GLN A 110 26.78 -13.13 -7.75
N TYR A 111 26.43 -11.88 -7.46
CA TYR A 111 25.17 -11.51 -6.82
C TYR A 111 23.95 -11.98 -7.64
N LEU A 112 23.98 -11.78 -8.96
CA LEU A 112 22.87 -12.11 -9.86
C LEU A 112 23.01 -13.50 -10.50
N SER A 113 23.86 -14.37 -9.94
CA SER A 113 24.20 -15.66 -10.56
C SER A 113 23.01 -16.63 -10.66
N LEU A 114 22.09 -16.58 -9.69
CA LEU A 114 20.83 -17.31 -9.77
C LEU A 114 19.86 -16.57 -10.69
N GLY A 115 19.62 -15.30 -10.42
CA GLY A 115 18.67 -14.46 -11.16
C GLY A 115 17.85 -13.60 -10.21
N THR A 116 16.68 -13.19 -10.68
CA THR A 116 15.76 -12.29 -9.98
C THR A 116 14.38 -12.92 -9.82
N MET A 117 13.86 -12.97 -8.60
CA MET A 117 12.45 -13.22 -8.32
C MET A 117 11.63 -11.94 -8.52
N VAL A 118 10.51 -12.09 -9.20
CA VAL A 118 9.64 -10.98 -9.59
C VAL A 118 8.34 -11.03 -8.80
N VAL A 119 8.04 -9.93 -8.11
CA VAL A 119 6.85 -9.80 -7.27
C VAL A 119 5.93 -8.75 -7.84
N ASP A 120 4.67 -9.10 -7.98
CA ASP A 120 3.59 -8.19 -8.28
C ASP A 120 2.99 -7.64 -6.99
N LEU A 121 3.02 -6.32 -6.87
CA LEU A 121 2.41 -5.54 -5.80
C LEU A 121 1.27 -4.66 -6.33
N THR A 122 0.99 -4.73 -7.64
CA THR A 122 0.02 -3.88 -8.35
C THR A 122 -1.40 -4.45 -8.34
N ASN A 123 -1.57 -5.71 -7.91
CA ASN A 123 -2.89 -6.32 -7.84
C ASN A 123 -3.84 -5.48 -6.99
N ASP A 124 -4.99 -5.11 -7.58
CA ASP A 124 -6.10 -4.30 -7.03
C ASP A 124 -6.74 -4.82 -5.72
N MET A 125 -6.18 -5.88 -5.13
CA MET A 125 -6.61 -6.40 -3.85
C MET A 125 -5.63 -5.98 -2.76
N GLN A 126 -6.04 -4.93 -2.04
CA GLN A 126 -5.50 -4.40 -0.79
C GLN A 126 -4.51 -5.36 -0.12
N PHE A 127 -3.27 -4.88 0.04
CA PHE A 127 -2.31 -5.53 0.92
C PHE A 127 -1.98 -6.97 0.52
N LYS A 128 -1.77 -7.24 -0.77
CA LYS A 128 -1.29 -8.53 -1.25
C LYS A 128 -0.10 -8.37 -2.16
N GLY A 129 0.88 -9.26 -2.01
CA GLY A 129 1.96 -9.42 -2.96
C GLY A 129 1.96 -10.84 -3.51
N GLN A 130 2.28 -10.99 -4.79
CA GLN A 130 2.36 -12.31 -5.42
C GLN A 130 3.67 -12.46 -6.18
N VAL A 131 4.40 -13.54 -5.93
CA VAL A 131 5.55 -13.89 -6.77
C VAL A 131 5.03 -14.43 -8.10
N LEU A 132 5.32 -13.74 -9.19
CA LEU A 132 4.86 -14.12 -10.52
C LEU A 132 5.82 -15.05 -11.25
N GLY A 133 7.10 -15.01 -10.88
CA GLY A 133 8.08 -15.89 -11.47
C GLY A 133 9.52 -15.43 -11.27
N PHE A 134 10.37 -15.91 -12.17
CA PHE A 134 11.82 -15.83 -12.03
C PHE A 134 12.51 -15.48 -13.34
N ILE A 135 13.36 -14.45 -13.33
CA ILE A 135 14.22 -14.06 -14.44
C ILE A 135 15.62 -14.63 -14.18
N GLY A 136 16.02 -15.61 -14.98
CA GLY A 136 17.36 -16.20 -14.86
C GLY A 136 18.48 -15.25 -15.27
N ALA A 137 19.69 -15.44 -14.70
CA ALA A 137 20.87 -14.63 -15.00
C ALA A 137 21.18 -14.49 -16.51
N GLY A 138 20.98 -15.57 -17.29
CA GLY A 138 21.20 -15.56 -18.73
C GLY A 138 20.22 -14.68 -19.52
N VAL A 139 19.01 -14.45 -18.99
CA VAL A 139 18.06 -13.50 -19.60
C VAL A 139 18.58 -12.09 -19.44
N TRP A 140 19.02 -11.71 -18.23
CA TRP A 140 19.61 -10.40 -17.97
C TRP A 140 20.83 -10.10 -18.84
N MET A 141 21.71 -11.10 -19.04
CA MET A 141 22.86 -10.95 -19.95
C MET A 141 22.42 -10.67 -21.40
N LYS A 142 21.40 -11.39 -21.90
CA LYS A 142 20.86 -11.16 -23.26
C LYS A 142 20.19 -9.80 -23.39
N THR A 143 19.42 -9.38 -22.38
CA THR A 143 18.74 -8.08 -22.37
C THR A 143 19.77 -6.93 -22.32
N GLU A 144 20.83 -7.06 -21.53
CA GLU A 144 21.94 -6.11 -21.52
C GLU A 144 22.60 -6.02 -22.90
N GLU A 145 22.87 -7.16 -23.54
CA GLU A 145 23.47 -7.20 -24.87
C GLU A 145 22.60 -6.53 -25.94
N ALA A 146 21.28 -6.75 -25.89
CA ALA A 146 20.32 -6.11 -26.78
C ALA A 146 20.25 -4.57 -26.57
N CYS A 147 20.47 -4.11 -25.34
CA CYS A 147 20.45 -2.69 -24.97
C CYS A 147 21.85 -2.06 -24.90
N ARG A 148 22.89 -2.72 -25.42
CA ARG A 148 24.30 -2.30 -25.29
C ARG A 148 24.60 -0.90 -25.83
N ALA A 149 23.83 -0.45 -26.83
CA ALA A 149 23.95 0.89 -27.41
C ALA A 149 23.36 2.00 -26.51
N SER A 150 22.49 1.64 -25.55
CA SER A 150 21.98 2.58 -24.55
C SER A 150 23.09 2.91 -23.55
N GLN A 151 23.28 4.20 -23.28
CA GLN A 151 24.15 4.70 -22.20
C GLN A 151 23.48 4.65 -20.83
N ASP A 152 22.27 4.12 -20.73
CA ASP A 152 21.58 3.97 -19.46
C ASP A 152 22.35 3.00 -18.54
N ASP A 153 22.45 3.36 -17.28
CA ASP A 153 23.09 2.56 -16.23
C ASP A 153 22.17 1.43 -15.76
N ARG A 154 20.86 1.49 -16.05
CA ARG A 154 19.90 0.42 -15.76
C ARG A 154 19.51 -0.36 -17.01
N VAL A 155 19.15 -1.62 -16.79
CA VAL A 155 18.55 -2.50 -17.80
C VAL A 155 17.15 -2.82 -17.33
N ALA A 156 16.16 -2.49 -18.17
CA ALA A 156 14.76 -2.83 -17.94
C ALA A 156 14.38 -4.05 -18.77
N TYR A 157 13.65 -4.98 -18.16
CA TYR A 157 13.10 -6.16 -18.81
C TYR A 157 11.58 -6.19 -18.65
N ALA A 158 10.86 -6.39 -19.77
CA ALA A 158 9.41 -6.52 -19.75
C ALA A 158 9.01 -7.95 -19.36
N PHE A 159 8.47 -8.12 -18.16
CA PHE A 159 8.21 -9.45 -17.60
C PHE A 159 7.06 -10.19 -18.28
N ASN A 160 6.20 -9.47 -19.02
CA ASN A 160 5.08 -10.05 -19.77
C ASN A 160 5.51 -11.14 -20.77
N GLU A 161 6.77 -11.14 -21.22
CA GLU A 161 7.32 -12.13 -22.14
C GLU A 161 7.69 -13.46 -21.47
N LEU A 162 7.79 -13.49 -20.13
CA LEU A 162 8.18 -14.66 -19.33
C LEU A 162 7.08 -15.16 -18.40
N LYS A 163 5.87 -14.58 -18.45
CA LYS A 163 4.76 -15.04 -17.60
C LYS A 163 4.47 -16.52 -17.91
N PRO A 164 4.60 -17.44 -16.93
CA PRO A 164 4.27 -18.84 -17.15
C PRO A 164 2.79 -18.99 -17.52
N GLU A 165 2.49 -19.95 -18.41
CA GLU A 165 1.12 -20.34 -18.76
C GLU A 165 0.48 -21.15 -17.61
N GLY A 166 0.31 -20.53 -16.44
CA GLY A 166 -0.22 -21.15 -15.23
C GLY A 166 0.10 -20.38 -13.94
N SER A 167 -0.41 -20.87 -12.80
CA SER A 167 0.03 -20.36 -11.49
C SER A 167 1.50 -20.71 -11.27
N PHE A 168 2.29 -19.73 -10.84
CA PHE A 168 3.68 -19.93 -10.50
C PHE A 168 3.81 -20.69 -9.17
N ASP A 169 4.47 -21.86 -9.20
CA ASP A 169 4.80 -22.63 -8.00
C ASP A 169 6.12 -22.12 -7.39
N PHE A 170 5.98 -21.33 -6.33
CA PHE A 170 7.11 -20.76 -5.60
C PHE A 170 7.99 -21.83 -4.95
N ALA A 171 7.40 -22.86 -4.35
CA ALA A 171 8.12 -23.87 -3.58
C ALA A 171 9.02 -24.71 -4.49
N SER A 172 8.46 -25.23 -5.58
CA SER A 172 9.21 -26.01 -6.57
C SER A 172 10.31 -25.18 -7.21
N CYS A 173 10.02 -23.93 -7.59
CA CYS A 173 11.03 -23.04 -8.15
C CYS A 173 12.18 -22.78 -7.16
N LEU A 174 11.87 -22.50 -5.88
CA LEU A 174 12.90 -22.26 -4.88
C LEU A 174 13.79 -23.49 -4.67
N VAL A 175 13.21 -24.69 -4.56
CA VAL A 175 13.98 -25.95 -4.44
C VAL A 175 14.90 -26.15 -5.65
N GLU A 176 14.42 -25.90 -6.86
CA GLU A 176 15.25 -25.97 -8.08
C GLU A 176 16.39 -24.95 -8.08
N LEU A 177 16.18 -23.75 -7.53
CA LEU A 177 17.22 -22.74 -7.40
C LEU A 177 18.28 -23.13 -6.37
N LEU A 178 17.86 -23.68 -5.23
CA LEU A 178 18.75 -24.12 -4.15
C LEU A 178 19.55 -25.39 -4.51
N ALA A 179 19.08 -26.17 -5.48
CA ALA A 179 19.81 -27.32 -6.01
C ALA A 179 21.00 -26.93 -6.91
N LYS A 180 21.07 -25.67 -7.38
CA LYS A 180 22.18 -25.19 -8.22
C LYS A 180 23.45 -25.00 -7.36
N PRO A 181 24.65 -25.18 -7.92
CA PRO A 181 25.87 -24.93 -7.17
C PRO A 181 26.02 -23.43 -6.86
N ILE A 182 26.48 -23.11 -5.66
CA ILE A 182 26.86 -21.74 -5.29
C ILE A 182 28.02 -21.30 -6.19
N VAL A 183 27.74 -20.37 -7.10
CA VAL A 183 28.75 -19.78 -7.97
C VAL A 183 29.66 -18.91 -7.11
N LYS A 184 30.95 -19.24 -7.07
CA LYS A 184 31.99 -18.34 -6.57
C LYS A 184 32.85 -17.94 -7.75
N LEU A 185 32.75 -16.68 -8.18
CA LEU A 185 33.64 -16.19 -9.23
C LEU A 185 35.08 -16.21 -8.67
N PRO A 186 36.08 -16.62 -9.47
CA PRO A 186 37.48 -16.49 -9.06
C PRO A 186 37.69 -15.04 -8.65
N GLN A 187 38.36 -14.77 -7.52
CA GLN A 187 38.62 -13.41 -7.00
C GLN A 187 38.98 -12.51 -8.18
N THR A 188 38.00 -11.74 -8.67
CA THR A 188 38.11 -11.04 -9.95
C THR A 188 39.13 -9.95 -9.72
N SER A 189 40.37 -10.21 -10.12
CA SER A 189 41.50 -9.27 -10.22
C SER A 189 41.54 -8.26 -9.07
N ARG A 190 42.27 -8.59 -7.99
CA ARG A 190 42.55 -7.73 -6.83
C ARG A 190 42.53 -6.26 -7.23
N LEU A 191 41.52 -5.53 -6.77
CA LEU A 191 41.48 -4.08 -6.92
C LEU A 191 42.76 -3.52 -6.30
N ALA A 192 43.43 -2.59 -6.99
CA ALA A 192 44.68 -2.01 -6.52
C ALA A 192 44.47 -1.20 -5.24
N ASP A 193 43.35 -0.46 -5.17
CA ASP A 193 42.88 0.23 -3.97
C ASP A 193 41.37 -0.01 -3.80
N PRO A 194 40.98 -1.10 -3.11
CA PRO A 194 39.58 -1.43 -2.89
C PRO A 194 38.82 -0.29 -2.18
N LYS A 195 39.46 0.48 -1.30
CA LYS A 195 38.78 1.50 -0.51
C LYS A 195 38.39 2.68 -1.41
N ALA A 196 39.33 3.17 -2.22
CA ALA A 196 39.07 4.25 -3.18
C ALA A 196 38.08 3.83 -4.28
N ASP A 197 38.24 2.62 -4.83
CA ASP A 197 37.36 2.09 -5.88
C ASP A 197 35.91 1.95 -5.40
N ILE A 198 35.71 1.43 -4.19
CA ILE A 198 34.38 1.29 -3.59
C ILE A 198 33.79 2.67 -3.29
N GLN A 199 34.58 3.62 -2.77
CA GLN A 199 34.12 4.99 -2.55
C GLN A 199 33.66 5.66 -3.85
N GLU A 200 34.38 5.45 -4.94
CA GLU A 200 34.02 5.99 -6.26
C GLU A 200 32.77 5.30 -6.82
N LEU A 201 32.61 3.99 -6.64
CA LEU A 201 31.37 3.28 -6.99
C LEU A 201 30.16 3.83 -6.21
N LEU A 202 30.31 4.11 -4.92
CA LEU A 202 29.21 4.56 -4.07
C LEU A 202 28.85 6.04 -4.30
N ASN A 203 29.83 6.91 -4.54
CA ASN A 203 29.66 8.37 -4.50
C ASN A 203 29.93 9.09 -5.82
N GLY A 204 30.47 8.41 -6.83
CA GLY A 204 30.86 8.99 -8.11
C GLY A 204 30.73 8.01 -9.27
N SER A 205 29.71 7.14 -9.23
CA SER A 205 29.53 6.05 -10.18
C SER A 205 29.54 6.55 -11.63
N GLU A 206 29.04 7.76 -11.89
CA GLU A 206 29.03 8.40 -13.21
C GLU A 206 30.41 8.54 -13.87
N LYS A 207 31.49 8.56 -13.07
CA LYS A 207 32.87 8.63 -13.57
C LYS A 207 33.41 7.28 -14.02
N LEU A 208 32.78 6.20 -13.57
CA LEU A 208 33.18 4.83 -13.84
C LEU A 208 32.44 4.28 -15.06
N ILE A 209 33.19 3.67 -15.98
CA ILE A 209 32.60 2.85 -17.05
C ILE A 209 31.93 1.61 -16.47
N SER A 210 30.86 1.12 -17.11
CA SER A 210 30.08 -0.06 -16.66
C SER A 210 30.96 -1.27 -16.33
N ALA A 211 31.95 -1.59 -17.18
CA ALA A 211 32.87 -2.71 -16.94
C ALA A 211 33.65 -2.58 -15.62
N ARG A 212 34.05 -1.35 -15.25
CA ARG A 212 34.75 -1.08 -13.98
C ARG A 212 33.80 -1.19 -12.80
N ARG A 213 32.58 -0.68 -12.91
CA ARG A 213 31.54 -0.85 -11.87
C ARG A 213 31.26 -2.33 -11.59
N LYS A 214 31.10 -3.15 -12.64
CA LYS A 214 30.94 -4.61 -12.54
C LYS A 214 32.10 -5.29 -11.84
N GLN A 215 33.34 -4.89 -12.15
CA GLN A 215 34.54 -5.44 -11.50
C GLN A 215 34.56 -5.12 -10.01
N ILE A 216 34.31 -3.86 -9.64
CA ILE A 216 34.29 -3.42 -8.23
C ILE A 216 33.17 -4.13 -7.48
N PHE A 217 31.97 -4.20 -8.06
CA PHE A 217 30.84 -4.88 -7.44
C PHE A 217 31.08 -6.39 -7.29
N SER A 218 31.68 -7.04 -8.28
CA SER A 218 32.06 -8.47 -8.19
C SER A 218 33.11 -8.73 -7.10
N TYR A 219 34.04 -7.79 -6.92
CA TYR A 219 34.98 -7.84 -5.80
C TYR A 219 34.25 -7.75 -4.44
N ILE A 220 33.30 -6.83 -4.29
CA ILE A 220 32.50 -6.70 -3.07
C ILE A 220 31.74 -8.01 -2.79
N CYS A 221 31.11 -8.61 -3.81
CA CYS A 221 30.37 -9.87 -3.67
C CYS A 221 31.26 -11.02 -3.20
N SER A 222 32.44 -11.17 -3.81
CA SER A 222 33.37 -12.25 -3.47
C SER A 222 34.04 -12.08 -2.11
N SER A 223 34.10 -10.84 -1.61
CA SER A 223 34.69 -10.49 -0.31
C SER A 223 33.64 -10.26 0.79
N TRP A 224 32.36 -10.52 0.50
CA TRP A 224 31.27 -10.15 1.41
C TRP A 224 31.44 -10.79 2.79
N SER A 225 31.46 -9.93 3.81
CA SER A 225 31.68 -10.27 5.21
C SER A 225 31.20 -9.12 6.09
N GLU A 226 31.08 -9.37 7.40
CA GLU A 226 30.77 -8.32 8.38
C GLU A 226 31.77 -7.15 8.31
N GLN A 227 33.05 -7.44 8.08
CA GLN A 227 34.10 -6.43 7.93
C GLN A 227 33.90 -5.57 6.67
N THR A 228 33.51 -6.19 5.55
CA THR A 228 33.19 -5.47 4.33
C THR A 228 31.94 -4.61 4.50
N CYS A 229 30.92 -5.10 5.22
CA CYS A 229 29.74 -4.32 5.55
C CYS A 229 30.09 -3.09 6.42
N ALA A 230 30.89 -3.28 7.47
CA ALA A 230 31.35 -2.19 8.33
C ALA A 230 32.17 -1.15 7.55
N MET A 231 33.09 -1.59 6.68
CA MET A 231 33.84 -0.69 5.80
C MET A 231 32.91 0.08 4.86
N LEU A 232 31.87 -0.56 4.32
CA LEU A 232 30.90 0.10 3.47
C LEU A 232 30.16 1.21 4.21
N ASP A 233 29.82 0.99 5.48
CA ASP A 233 29.17 1.98 6.34
C ASP A 233 30.05 3.20 6.63
N GLU A 234 31.39 3.05 6.65
CA GLU A 234 32.34 4.18 6.81
C GLU A 234 32.27 5.19 5.65
N PHE A 235 31.89 4.75 4.45
CA PHE A 235 31.77 5.66 3.30
C PHE A 235 30.51 6.53 3.34
N ARG A 236 29.68 6.43 4.40
CA ARG A 236 28.55 7.32 4.60
C ARG A 236 29.03 8.75 4.82
N LEU A 237 28.79 9.58 3.82
CA LEU A 237 28.06 10.81 4.08
C LEU A 237 26.58 10.47 3.90
N LEU A 238 25.72 10.88 4.83
CA LEU A 238 24.35 11.25 4.49
C LEU A 238 24.46 12.18 3.29
N SER A 239 24.40 11.62 2.07
CA SER A 239 24.67 12.42 0.90
C SER A 239 23.56 13.47 0.88
N ALA A 240 23.91 14.73 0.66
CA ALA A 240 22.92 15.79 0.50
C ALA A 240 21.81 15.40 -0.48
N ARG A 241 22.05 14.41 -1.36
CA ARG A 241 21.11 13.73 -2.23
C ARG A 241 20.05 12.89 -1.51
N GLN A 242 20.39 12.05 -0.52
CA GLN A 242 19.39 11.33 0.29
C GLN A 242 18.56 12.29 1.15
N LEU A 243 19.20 13.29 1.76
CA LEU A 243 18.47 14.34 2.47
C LEU A 243 17.56 15.12 1.51
N LYS A 244 18.05 15.48 0.32
CA LYS A 244 17.25 16.13 -0.72
C LYS A 244 16.10 15.26 -1.20
N GLN A 245 16.31 13.96 -1.37
CA GLN A 245 15.26 13.02 -1.77
C GLN A 245 14.20 12.91 -0.68
N VAL A 246 14.59 12.70 0.58
CA VAL A 246 13.67 12.67 1.72
C VAL A 246 12.91 14.00 1.86
N LEU A 247 13.58 15.13 1.67
CA LEU A 247 12.93 16.45 1.68
C LEU A 247 12.00 16.65 0.48
N GLN A 248 12.34 16.14 -0.70
CA GLN A 248 11.49 16.16 -1.89
C GLN A 248 10.26 15.28 -1.71
N ASP A 249 10.43 14.06 -1.23
CA ASP A 249 9.34 13.11 -0.97
C ASP A 249 8.42 13.66 0.14
N ALA A 250 8.99 14.24 1.20
CA ALA A 250 8.22 14.93 2.23
C ALA A 250 7.49 16.18 1.69
N SER A 251 8.10 16.92 0.77
CA SER A 251 7.47 18.06 0.11
C SER A 251 6.31 17.63 -0.77
N ILE A 252 6.47 16.59 -1.58
CA ILE A 252 5.43 16.02 -2.44
C ILE A 252 4.29 15.47 -1.58
N TRP A 253 4.61 14.77 -0.49
CA TRP A 253 3.61 14.29 0.46
C TRP A 253 2.82 15.44 1.07
N ASN A 254 3.50 16.48 1.57
CA ASN A 254 2.83 17.65 2.13
C ASN A 254 1.95 18.36 1.10
N GLU A 255 2.40 18.51 -0.15
CA GLU A 255 1.59 19.10 -1.22
C GLU A 255 0.33 18.27 -1.49
N ARG A 256 0.46 16.93 -1.55
CA ARG A 256 -0.67 16.01 -1.72
C ARG A 256 -1.64 16.08 -0.56
N VAL A 257 -1.15 16.11 0.68
CA VAL A 257 -1.96 16.30 1.89
C VAL A 257 -2.76 17.59 1.78
N GLU A 258 -2.13 18.72 1.44
CA GLU A 258 -2.83 20.00 1.29
C GLU A 258 -3.90 19.96 0.20
N LYS A 259 -3.64 19.35 -0.96
CA LYS A 259 -4.65 19.19 -2.02
C LYS A 259 -5.86 18.37 -1.57
N ILE A 260 -5.63 17.30 -0.81
CA ILE A 260 -6.72 16.47 -0.26
C ILE A 260 -7.50 17.27 0.78
N VAL A 261 -6.81 17.98 1.67
CA VAL A 261 -7.42 18.84 2.69
C VAL A 261 -8.27 19.92 2.06
N ASP A 262 -7.81 20.60 1.01
CA ASP A 262 -8.57 21.62 0.29
C ASP A 262 -9.88 21.04 -0.28
N ARG A 263 -9.85 19.84 -0.86
CA ARG A 263 -11.05 19.17 -1.40
C ARG A 263 -12.01 18.70 -0.31
N LEU A 264 -11.49 18.14 0.77
CA LEU A 264 -12.30 17.77 1.93
C LEU A 264 -12.93 19.02 2.56
N LYS A 265 -12.20 20.14 2.63
CA LYS A 265 -12.68 21.34 3.31
C LYS A 265 -13.89 21.98 2.65
N VAL A 266 -14.04 21.84 1.32
CA VAL A 266 -15.24 22.29 0.58
C VAL A 266 -16.50 21.58 1.06
N ARG A 267 -16.38 20.38 1.63
CA ARG A 267 -17.50 19.47 1.92
C ARG A 267 -17.73 19.29 3.42
N PHE A 268 -16.65 19.29 4.19
CA PHE A 268 -16.64 19.19 5.64
C PHE A 268 -16.47 20.59 6.26
N GLU A 269 -17.53 21.41 6.20
CA GLU A 269 -17.48 22.83 6.61
C GLU A 269 -17.13 23.00 8.09
N ARG A 270 -17.53 22.07 8.96
CA ARG A 270 -17.29 22.15 10.42
C ARG A 270 -15.89 21.72 10.84
N LEU A 271 -15.22 20.85 10.09
CA LEU A 271 -13.88 20.38 10.45
C LEU A 271 -12.87 21.48 10.15
N SER A 272 -11.96 21.78 11.09
CA SER A 272 -10.91 22.74 10.81
C SER A 272 -9.95 22.18 9.76
N ARG A 273 -9.25 23.08 9.05
CA ARG A 273 -8.20 22.66 8.09
C ARG A 273 -7.13 21.82 8.78
N GLU A 274 -6.83 22.14 10.04
CA GLU A 274 -5.84 21.45 10.85
C GLU A 274 -6.31 20.05 11.27
N ASP A 275 -7.59 19.89 11.66
CA ASP A 275 -8.16 18.57 11.97
C ASP A 275 -8.17 17.65 10.74
N LEU A 276 -8.55 18.20 9.58
CA LEU A 276 -8.52 17.48 8.30
C LEU A 276 -7.08 17.09 7.92
N ARG A 277 -6.12 18.00 8.12
CA ARG A 277 -4.71 17.72 7.84
C ARG A 277 -4.18 16.59 8.72
N LEU A 278 -4.40 16.66 10.03
CA LEU A 278 -4.02 15.60 10.97
C LEU A 278 -4.67 14.26 10.61
N LEU A 279 -5.93 14.30 10.14
CA LEU A 279 -6.64 13.10 9.69
C LEU A 279 -6.00 12.48 8.44
N VAL A 280 -5.69 13.29 7.42
CA VAL A 280 -5.05 12.83 6.18
C VAL A 280 -3.64 12.30 6.45
N GLU A 281 -2.86 13.00 7.29
CA GLU A 281 -1.52 12.56 7.70
C GLU A 281 -1.56 11.24 8.47
N ARG A 282 -2.51 11.09 9.42
CA ARG A 282 -2.70 9.85 10.16
C ARG A 282 -3.12 8.70 9.24
N THR A 283 -4.09 8.94 8.35
CA THR A 283 -4.57 7.92 7.40
C THR A 283 -3.44 7.53 6.44
N GLY A 284 -2.63 8.50 6.00
CA GLY A 284 -1.47 8.26 5.17
C GLY A 284 -0.40 7.44 5.86
N ALA A 285 -0.15 7.70 7.15
CA ALA A 285 0.76 6.89 7.95
C ALA A 285 0.28 5.45 8.14
N THR A 286 -1.04 5.23 8.24
CA THR A 286 -1.64 3.89 8.35
C THR A 286 -1.62 3.15 7.01
N CYS A 287 -1.87 3.85 5.90
CA CYS A 287 -1.99 3.25 4.56
C CYS A 287 -0.68 3.30 3.75
N GLY A 288 0.44 3.67 4.38
CA GLY A 288 1.73 3.76 3.72
C GLY A 288 1.82 4.80 2.59
N GLY A 289 1.04 5.88 2.65
CA GLY A 289 1.07 6.97 1.66
C GLY A 289 0.44 6.64 0.30
N GLN A 290 -0.22 5.48 0.17
CA GLN A 290 -0.92 5.06 -1.06
C GLN A 290 -2.30 5.76 -1.19
N ILE A 291 -2.26 7.05 -1.53
CA ILE A 291 -3.47 7.91 -1.65
C ILE A 291 -4.45 7.41 -2.71
N ALA A 292 -3.95 6.84 -3.80
CA ALA A 292 -4.77 6.32 -4.89
C ALA A 292 -5.60 5.08 -4.47
N SER A 293 -5.20 4.38 -3.41
CA SER A 293 -5.85 3.14 -3.00
C SER A 293 -7.31 3.36 -2.56
N PRO A 294 -8.26 2.49 -2.99
CA PRO A 294 -9.64 2.55 -2.51
C PRO A 294 -9.77 2.44 -0.99
N TYR A 295 -8.80 1.76 -0.35
CA TYR A 295 -8.73 1.63 1.11
C TYR A 295 -8.43 2.96 1.80
N PHE A 296 -7.43 3.71 1.31
CA PHE A 296 -7.12 5.03 1.83
C PHE A 296 -8.33 5.96 1.71
N LYS A 297 -8.97 6.00 0.54
CA LYS A 297 -10.13 6.86 0.27
C LYS A 297 -11.30 6.51 1.20
N SER A 298 -11.67 5.23 1.29
CA SER A 298 -12.78 4.79 2.15
C SER A 298 -12.50 5.04 3.63
N THR A 299 -11.28 4.76 4.11
CA THR A 299 -10.88 5.00 5.50
C THR A 299 -10.90 6.50 5.83
N LEU A 300 -10.32 7.33 4.96
CA LEU A 300 -10.29 8.78 5.13
C LEU A 300 -11.69 9.39 5.20
N LEU A 301 -12.58 9.00 4.28
CA LEU A 301 -13.93 9.54 4.22
C LEU A 301 -14.79 9.04 5.39
N ASN A 302 -14.64 7.78 5.80
CA ASN A 302 -15.32 7.24 6.97
C ASN A 302 -14.92 7.98 8.25
N GLU A 303 -13.63 8.21 8.46
CA GLU A 303 -13.15 8.92 9.63
C GLU A 303 -13.50 10.42 9.60
N ALA A 304 -13.48 11.06 8.41
CA ALA A 304 -13.91 12.44 8.24
C ALA A 304 -15.40 12.61 8.56
N LEU A 305 -16.25 11.72 8.03
CA LEU A 305 -17.68 11.68 8.35
C LEU A 305 -17.91 11.44 9.84
N ALA A 306 -17.21 10.49 10.45
CA ALA A 306 -17.33 10.21 11.88
C ALA A 306 -16.96 11.43 12.74
N LEU A 307 -15.93 12.19 12.34
CA LEU A 307 -15.53 13.42 13.02
C LEU A 307 -16.54 14.56 12.83
N GLU A 308 -17.11 14.72 11.64
CA GLU A 308 -18.15 15.73 11.39
C GLU A 308 -19.48 15.43 12.11
N LEU A 309 -19.73 14.14 12.35
CA LEU A 309 -20.88 13.65 13.11
C LEU A 309 -20.65 13.72 14.63
N LYS A 310 -19.40 13.88 15.09
CA LYS A 310 -19.05 13.98 16.50
C LYS A 310 -19.65 15.24 17.12
N GLY A 311 -20.51 15.07 18.13
CA GLY A 311 -21.22 16.16 18.81
C GLY A 311 -22.62 16.47 18.26
N LYS A 312 -23.12 15.71 17.28
CA LYS A 312 -24.54 15.67 16.90
C LYS A 312 -25.24 14.52 17.63
N THR A 313 -26.56 14.62 17.85
CA THR A 313 -27.41 13.48 18.26
C THR A 313 -27.53 12.52 17.09
N VAL A 314 -26.51 11.69 16.92
CA VAL A 314 -26.40 10.73 15.82
C VAL A 314 -26.96 9.39 16.29
N PRO A 315 -27.91 8.78 15.54
CA PRO A 315 -28.41 7.45 15.86
C PRO A 315 -27.27 6.42 15.89
N ALA A 316 -27.28 5.49 16.85
CA ALA A 316 -26.19 4.53 17.07
C ALA A 316 -25.85 3.66 15.84
N ARG A 317 -26.77 3.56 14.87
CA ARG A 317 -26.64 2.80 13.62
C ARG A 317 -26.03 3.58 12.44
N ALA A 318 -25.66 4.85 12.63
CA ALA A 318 -25.12 5.71 11.58
C ALA A 318 -23.85 5.15 10.92
N ASN A 319 -22.95 4.52 11.69
CA ASN A 319 -21.72 3.94 11.13
C ASN A 319 -21.99 2.79 10.14
N GLN A 320 -23.01 1.97 10.41
CA GLN A 320 -23.41 0.87 9.50
C GLN A 320 -24.08 1.40 8.23
N LEU A 321 -24.74 2.56 8.31
CA LEU A 321 -25.36 3.23 7.17
C LEU A 321 -24.30 3.80 6.22
N ILE A 322 -23.29 4.49 6.77
CA ILE A 322 -22.19 5.10 6.00
C ILE A 322 -21.44 4.04 5.19
N GLU A 323 -21.13 2.90 5.80
CA GLU A 323 -20.42 1.81 5.14
C GLU A 323 -21.20 1.21 3.95
N LYS A 324 -22.53 1.06 4.09
CA LYS A 324 -23.41 0.55 3.02
C LYS A 324 -23.53 1.52 1.84
N ILE A 325 -23.56 2.83 2.11
CA ILE A 325 -23.71 3.86 1.07
C ILE A 325 -22.41 4.00 0.27
N ILE A 326 -21.24 3.98 0.93
CA ILE A 326 -19.94 3.98 0.26
C ILE A 326 -19.76 2.72 -0.59
N LYS A 327 -20.28 1.57 -0.15
CA LYS A 327 -20.34 0.31 -0.93
C LYS A 327 -21.36 0.32 -2.09
N GLY A 328 -22.09 1.42 -2.29
CA GLY A 328 -22.93 1.62 -3.47
C GLY A 328 -24.43 1.43 -3.28
N VAL A 329 -24.92 1.17 -2.06
CA VAL A 329 -26.36 1.10 -1.78
C VAL A 329 -26.96 2.51 -1.75
N SER A 330 -28.16 2.69 -2.31
CA SER A 330 -28.84 3.99 -2.31
C SER A 330 -29.26 4.42 -0.90
N SER A 331 -29.19 5.73 -0.62
CA SER A 331 -29.43 6.31 0.71
C SER A 331 -30.75 5.89 1.34
N ILE A 332 -31.85 5.91 0.58
CA ILE A 332 -33.18 5.56 1.08
C ILE A 332 -33.27 4.06 1.38
N GLU A 333 -32.69 3.21 0.54
CA GLU A 333 -32.71 1.76 0.72
C GLU A 333 -31.85 1.34 1.92
N ALA A 334 -30.70 1.97 2.09
CA ALA A 334 -29.81 1.74 3.22
C ALA A 334 -30.48 2.10 4.57
N VAL A 335 -31.28 3.19 4.62
CA VAL A 335 -32.06 3.57 5.80
C VAL A 335 -33.24 2.62 6.04
N LYS A 336 -33.96 2.20 4.99
CA LYS A 336 -35.07 1.23 5.10
C LYS A 336 -34.63 -0.13 5.61
N GLN A 337 -33.38 -0.54 5.34
CA GLN A 337 -32.80 -1.77 5.87
C GLN A 337 -32.39 -1.68 7.35
N LEU A 338 -32.23 -0.46 7.90
CA LEU A 338 -31.75 -0.23 9.27
C LEU A 338 -32.86 0.15 10.24
N VAL A 339 -33.99 0.67 9.77
CA VAL A 339 -35.14 1.08 10.60
C VAL A 339 -36.20 -0.02 10.58
N SER A 340 -36.73 -0.39 11.76
CA SER A 340 -37.75 -1.44 11.89
C SER A 340 -39.11 -1.04 11.31
N ASN A 341 -39.41 0.26 11.25
CA ASN A 341 -40.65 0.81 10.70
C ASN A 341 -40.41 1.55 9.39
N GLN A 342 -40.67 0.89 8.27
CA GLN A 342 -40.47 1.47 6.92
C GLN A 342 -41.36 2.69 6.65
N VAL A 343 -42.54 2.76 7.28
CA VAL A 343 -43.47 3.90 7.14
C VAL A 343 -42.90 5.16 7.80
N ALA A 344 -42.12 5.01 8.87
CA ALA A 344 -41.42 6.14 9.50
C ALA A 344 -40.35 6.73 8.56
N VAL A 345 -39.70 5.90 7.73
CA VAL A 345 -38.73 6.36 6.73
C VAL A 345 -39.41 7.12 5.59
N ASP A 346 -40.59 6.67 5.15
CA ASP A 346 -41.36 7.36 4.11
C ASP A 346 -41.91 8.71 4.62
N LEU A 347 -42.40 8.77 5.86
CA LEU A 347 -42.80 10.02 6.53
C LEU A 347 -41.61 10.99 6.69
N ALA A 348 -40.47 10.49 7.16
CA ALA A 348 -39.24 11.27 7.30
C ALA A 348 -38.76 11.84 5.96
N SER A 349 -38.87 11.07 4.86
CA SER A 349 -38.54 11.53 3.52
C SER A 349 -39.44 12.68 3.06
N VAL A 350 -40.74 12.60 3.34
CA VAL A 350 -41.71 13.67 2.99
C VAL A 350 -41.46 14.93 3.80
N ILE A 351 -41.27 14.81 5.12
CA ILE A 351 -40.94 15.94 6.00
C ILE A 351 -39.67 16.65 5.50
N LYS A 352 -38.64 15.87 5.15
CA LYS A 352 -37.38 16.41 4.62
C LYS A 352 -37.56 17.11 3.28
N LYS A 353 -38.38 16.56 2.37
CA LYS A 353 -38.73 17.22 1.09
C LYS A 353 -39.51 18.53 1.31
N SER A 354 -40.42 18.58 2.28
CA SER A 354 -41.18 19.80 2.60
C SER A 354 -40.34 20.90 3.23
N ARG A 355 -39.28 20.56 3.96
CA ARG A 355 -38.34 21.52 4.55
C ARG A 355 -37.45 22.21 3.50
N GLY A 356 -37.30 21.61 2.31
CA GLY A 356 -36.44 22.13 1.25
C GLY A 356 -34.98 22.32 1.69
N GLU A 357 -34.24 23.21 1.02
CA GLU A 357 -32.86 23.59 1.38
C GLU A 357 -32.78 24.56 2.58
N VAL A 358 -33.92 25.00 3.11
CA VAL A 358 -33.99 26.10 4.10
C VAL A 358 -33.59 25.65 5.51
N VAL A 359 -33.73 24.36 5.82
CA VAL A 359 -33.34 23.78 7.12
C VAL A 359 -32.18 22.83 6.90
N GLN A 360 -30.95 23.30 7.15
CA GLN A 360 -29.75 22.47 7.14
C GLN A 360 -29.43 21.96 8.55
N GLY A 361 -29.37 20.64 8.72
CA GLY A 361 -28.89 19.97 9.93
C GLY A 361 -29.94 19.18 10.71
N PHE A 362 -29.48 18.54 11.79
CA PHE A 362 -30.17 17.49 12.55
C PHE A 362 -31.27 18.08 13.43
N VAL A 363 -32.42 18.35 12.83
CA VAL A 363 -33.58 18.98 13.49
C VAL A 363 -34.73 17.97 13.59
N SER A 364 -35.21 17.74 14.81
CA SER A 364 -36.38 16.88 15.06
C SER A 364 -37.63 17.43 14.35
N ALA A 365 -38.54 16.54 13.97
CA ALA A 365 -39.82 16.93 13.37
C ALA A 365 -40.74 17.62 14.39
N SER A 366 -41.36 18.73 14.00
CA SER A 366 -42.46 19.32 14.76
C SER A 366 -43.73 18.47 14.61
N VAL A 367 -44.63 18.57 15.59
CA VAL A 367 -45.91 17.84 15.57
C VAL A 367 -46.76 18.22 14.34
N GLU A 368 -46.64 19.47 13.87
CA GLU A 368 -47.34 19.98 12.69
C GLU A 368 -46.78 19.38 11.39
N GLU A 369 -45.46 19.26 11.27
CA GLU A 369 -44.80 18.65 10.11
C GLU A 369 -45.16 17.16 9.97
N ILE A 370 -45.20 16.45 11.10
CA ILE A 370 -45.63 15.05 11.15
C ILE A 370 -47.08 14.94 10.67
N GLY A 371 -47.98 15.79 11.18
CA GLY A 371 -49.39 15.82 10.79
C GLY A 371 -49.60 16.07 9.29
N MET A 372 -48.84 17.01 8.71
CA MET A 372 -48.89 17.29 7.26
C MET A 372 -48.36 16.13 6.42
N ALA A 373 -47.30 15.46 6.85
CA ALA A 373 -46.73 14.33 6.12
C ALA A 373 -47.68 13.11 6.10
N PHE A 374 -48.40 12.85 7.20
CA PHE A 374 -49.46 11.83 7.25
C PHE A 374 -50.59 12.12 6.26
N GLN A 375 -50.99 13.39 6.13
CA GLN A 375 -52.02 13.81 5.18
C GLN A 375 -51.56 13.66 3.72
N GLN A 376 -50.32 14.05 3.41
CA GLN A 376 -49.77 13.95 2.06
C GLN A 376 -49.59 12.50 1.60
N LEU A 377 -49.20 11.60 2.49
CA LEU A 377 -49.05 10.17 2.17
C LEU A 377 -50.39 9.41 2.15
N SER A 378 -51.52 10.09 2.43
CA SER A 378 -52.85 9.46 2.52
C SER A 378 -52.89 8.25 3.46
N LEU A 379 -52.03 8.26 4.49
CA LEU A 379 -51.97 7.19 5.49
C LEU A 379 -53.18 7.33 6.42
N LYS A 380 -53.93 6.25 6.65
CA LYS A 380 -55.03 6.27 7.62
C LYS A 380 -54.48 6.63 9.01
N PRO A 381 -55.20 7.42 9.84
CA PRO A 381 -54.78 7.79 11.20
C PRO A 381 -54.58 6.61 12.17
N ALA A 382 -54.81 5.37 11.74
CA ALA A 382 -54.68 4.15 12.54
C ALA A 382 -53.26 3.91 13.11
N TYR A 383 -52.23 4.60 12.60
CA TYR A 383 -50.90 4.61 13.19
C TYR A 383 -50.81 5.43 14.50
N ALA A 384 -51.75 6.34 14.75
CA ALA A 384 -51.84 7.07 16.03
C ALA A 384 -52.39 6.22 17.18
N THR A 385 -52.96 5.04 16.90
CA THR A 385 -53.69 4.24 17.90
C THR A 385 -53.04 2.91 18.29
N HIS A 386 -51.96 2.47 17.61
CA HIS A 386 -51.33 1.15 17.88
C HIS A 386 -49.84 1.18 18.24
N SER A 387 -49.15 2.30 18.09
CA SER A 387 -47.87 2.56 18.75
C SER A 387 -48.10 3.64 19.80
N SER A 388 -47.58 3.49 21.02
CA SER A 388 -47.54 4.58 21.98
C SER A 388 -47.08 5.86 21.28
N SER A 389 -47.79 6.97 21.46
CA SER A 389 -47.58 8.21 20.72
C SER A 389 -46.14 8.72 20.77
N GLU A 390 -45.39 8.39 21.84
CA GLU A 390 -43.95 8.67 21.98
C GLU A 390 -43.09 7.78 21.04
N SER A 391 -43.38 6.48 20.93
CA SER A 391 -42.62 5.53 20.09
C SER A 391 -42.67 5.85 18.60
N GLY A 392 -43.79 6.40 18.12
CA GLY A 392 -43.95 6.76 16.70
C GLY A 392 -43.15 8.00 16.30
N VAL A 393 -43.14 9.01 17.18
CA VAL A 393 -42.40 10.27 16.96
C VAL A 393 -40.88 10.01 17.06
N ASP A 394 -40.46 9.19 18.00
CA ASP A 394 -39.06 8.80 18.15
C ASP A 394 -38.54 8.03 16.92
N ALA A 395 -39.33 7.11 16.36
CA ALA A 395 -38.96 6.38 15.14
C ALA A 395 -38.85 7.29 13.91
N ILE A 396 -39.69 8.32 13.80
CA ILE A 396 -39.63 9.32 12.71
C ILE A 396 -38.40 10.20 12.87
N ASN A 397 -38.09 10.65 14.10
CA ASN A 397 -36.91 11.45 14.39
C ASN A 397 -35.61 10.67 14.20
N GLU A 398 -35.58 9.38 14.55
CA GLU A 398 -34.46 8.48 14.26
C GLU A 398 -34.26 8.32 12.74
N ALA A 399 -35.34 8.09 11.98
CA ALA A 399 -35.28 7.98 10.53
C ALA A 399 -34.85 9.30 9.85
N LEU A 400 -35.28 10.46 10.34
CA LEU A 400 -34.81 11.78 9.89
C LEU A 400 -33.30 11.93 10.09
N GLY A 401 -32.80 11.60 11.28
CA GLY A 401 -31.37 11.64 11.59
C GLY A 401 -30.57 10.69 10.70
N LEU A 402 -31.06 9.48 10.44
CA LEU A 402 -30.41 8.53 9.53
C LEU A 402 -30.43 9.02 8.07
N LEU A 403 -31.52 9.64 7.59
CA LEU A 403 -31.58 10.22 6.24
C LEU A 403 -30.62 11.41 6.06
N GLU A 404 -30.33 12.17 7.11
CA GLU A 404 -29.31 13.23 7.06
C GLU A 404 -27.89 12.68 7.01
N VAL A 405 -27.59 11.64 7.79
CA VAL A 405 -26.33 10.90 7.66
C VAL A 405 -26.20 10.29 6.26
N ALA A 406 -27.31 9.75 5.71
CA ALA A 406 -27.31 9.14 4.39
C ALA A 406 -26.96 10.13 3.28
N ASN A 407 -27.58 11.31 3.29
CA ASN A 407 -27.32 12.35 2.29
C ASN A 407 -25.88 12.89 2.39
N LEU A 408 -25.35 13.04 3.61
CA LEU A 408 -23.94 13.42 3.81
C LEU A 408 -23.02 12.34 3.24
N ALA A 409 -23.29 11.07 3.51
CA ALA A 409 -22.50 9.95 2.98
C ALA A 409 -22.59 9.84 1.44
N GLU A 410 -23.76 10.08 0.85
CA GLU A 410 -23.95 10.07 -0.60
C GLU A 410 -23.25 11.25 -1.29
N SER A 411 -23.32 12.47 -0.72
CA SER A 411 -22.53 13.61 -1.19
C SER A 411 -21.02 13.37 -1.05
N THR A 412 -20.60 12.48 -0.15
CA THR A 412 -19.20 12.11 0.05
C THR A 412 -18.76 11.00 -0.91
N LYS A 413 -19.69 10.20 -1.44
CA LYS A 413 -19.40 9.19 -2.46
C LYS A 413 -18.85 9.81 -3.74
N ASP A 414 -19.35 10.99 -4.13
CA ASP A 414 -18.84 11.73 -5.29
C ASP A 414 -17.38 12.20 -5.09
N LEU A 415 -16.94 12.41 -3.84
CA LEU A 415 -15.54 12.75 -3.54
C LEU A 415 -14.57 11.60 -3.84
N VAL A 416 -15.04 10.35 -3.81
CA VAL A 416 -14.19 9.19 -4.12
C VAL A 416 -13.68 9.30 -5.57
N ALA A 417 -14.56 9.70 -6.49
CA ALA A 417 -14.22 9.92 -7.90
C ALA A 417 -13.36 11.18 -8.08
N ASP A 418 -13.64 12.27 -7.36
CA ASP A 418 -12.80 13.46 -7.44
C ASP A 418 -11.35 13.14 -7.01
N LEU A 419 -11.17 12.41 -5.90
CA LEU A 419 -9.87 11.99 -5.38
C LEU A 419 -9.10 11.03 -6.32
N GLU A 420 -9.69 10.51 -7.40
CA GLU A 420 -8.99 9.74 -8.45
C GLU A 420 -8.09 10.61 -9.34
N VAL A 421 -8.36 11.92 -9.45
CA VAL A 421 -7.65 12.83 -10.37
C VAL A 421 -6.39 13.46 -9.74
N LEU A 422 -5.89 12.91 -8.62
CA LEU A 422 -4.76 13.47 -7.86
C LEU A 422 -3.43 12.74 -8.06
N ASP A 423 -3.37 11.77 -8.98
CA ASP A 423 -2.11 11.12 -9.39
C ASP A 423 -1.16 12.04 -10.15
#